data_AF-A0A7W0Z7L1-F1
#
_entry.id   AF-A0A7W0Z7L1-F1
#
_cell.length_a   1.000
_cell.length_b   1.000
_cell.length_c   1.000
_cell.angle_alpha   90.00
_cell.angle_beta   90.00
_cell.angle_gamma   90.00
#
_symmetry.space_group_name_H-M   'P 1'
#
loop_
_entity.id
_entity.type
_entity.pdbx_description
1 polymer ?
#
loop_
_entity_poly.entity_id
_entity_poly.type
_entity_poly.pdbx_seq_one_letter_code
_entity_poly.pdbx_strand_id
1 'polypeptide(L)'
;MTVATPPKPAEEPLAPARGAREQRVPPRAWARSDRARTTAIGCLLGIAVTHAFEVASKLDSAPYVGVMFLALIGGATLLALMLANRWRLALVWPAAAFMGASSIVAYLWSRGIGLPGIENHIGHWNDPLGTAALVFEATLVGLSLPALRKRTLRFSTATTFLASGLVVAGLMLTGGGDAHGGGGGHEGMDIDAATRSQQAEARQLMVAATANARQRFPTFDAARAAGYEFAPRSFEQQKDLDYWHVTNNSHLKDKRDLDPKRPESLMYWNNGDGRPQLMAAVFRVPTRKPNPVLGGPILQWHLHRNSKGRLGRYKMTHLWMLPRLRDAYSMSMPTKRFQRRFEDLPDNGSGAGA
;
A
#
# COMPACT_ATOMS: atom_id res chain seq x y z
N MET A 1 -55.12 21.27 -84.19
CA MET A 1 -53.98 20.36 -84.00
C MET A 1 -53.37 20.65 -82.64
N THR A 2 -53.62 19.78 -81.67
CA THR A 2 -53.33 19.98 -80.25
C THR A 2 -51.89 19.57 -80.00
N VAL A 3 -51.03 20.51 -79.61
CA VAL A 3 -49.61 20.27 -79.30
C VAL A 3 -49.52 19.74 -77.86
N ALA A 4 -49.10 18.47 -77.72
CA ALA A 4 -48.88 17.84 -76.43
C ALA A 4 -47.55 18.28 -75.83
N THR A 5 -47.59 18.84 -74.61
CA THR A 5 -46.42 19.13 -73.78
C THR A 5 -45.70 17.84 -73.35
N PRO A 6 -44.35 17.79 -73.35
CA PRO A 6 -43.60 16.63 -72.90
C PRO A 6 -43.72 16.43 -71.37
N PRO A 7 -43.63 15.19 -70.87
CA PRO A 7 -43.78 14.89 -69.45
C PRO A 7 -42.57 15.40 -68.64
N LYS A 8 -42.88 15.94 -67.45
CA LYS A 8 -41.92 16.38 -66.44
C LYS A 8 -41.08 15.18 -65.96
N PRO A 9 -39.73 15.27 -65.89
CA PRO A 9 -38.91 14.17 -65.38
C PRO A 9 -39.21 13.92 -63.90
N ALA A 10 -39.28 12.64 -63.52
CA ALA A 10 -39.52 12.21 -62.15
C ALA A 10 -38.35 12.64 -61.25
N GLU A 11 -38.66 13.29 -60.13
CA GLU A 11 -37.68 13.59 -59.08
C GLU A 11 -37.23 12.27 -58.44
N GLU A 12 -35.98 11.92 -58.67
CA GLU A 12 -35.30 10.79 -58.04
C GLU A 12 -35.06 11.13 -56.55
N PRO A 13 -35.46 10.27 -55.58
CA PRO A 13 -35.26 10.57 -54.18
C PRO A 13 -33.76 10.59 -53.86
N LEU A 14 -33.28 11.73 -53.34
CA LEU A 14 -31.91 11.90 -52.85
C LEU A 14 -31.54 10.72 -51.94
N ALA A 15 -30.62 9.88 -52.39
CA ALA A 15 -30.03 8.85 -51.55
C ALA A 15 -29.43 9.51 -50.29
N PRO A 16 -29.68 8.99 -49.08
CA PRO A 16 -29.08 9.55 -47.88
C PRO A 16 -27.57 9.47 -48.02
N ALA A 17 -26.90 10.62 -47.84
CA ALA A 17 -25.45 10.72 -47.82
C ALA A 17 -24.90 9.58 -46.96
N ARG A 18 -24.24 8.60 -47.59
CA ARG A 18 -23.58 7.50 -46.88
C ARG A 18 -22.61 8.15 -45.90
N GLY A 19 -22.99 8.08 -44.63
CA GLY A 19 -22.33 8.75 -43.53
C GLY A 19 -20.83 8.51 -43.57
N ALA A 20 -20.09 9.49 -43.06
CA ALA A 20 -18.69 9.40 -42.73
C ALA A 20 -18.41 8.03 -42.10
N ARG A 21 -17.92 7.11 -42.94
CA ARG A 21 -17.49 5.79 -42.52
C ARG A 21 -16.31 6.07 -41.62
N GLU A 22 -16.51 6.00 -40.29
CA GLU A 22 -15.43 5.94 -39.32
C GLU A 22 -14.31 5.10 -39.94
N GLN A 23 -13.22 5.75 -40.35
CA GLN A 23 -12.10 5.06 -40.95
C GLN A 23 -11.44 4.27 -39.82
N ARG A 24 -11.96 3.07 -39.55
CA ARG A 24 -11.35 2.12 -38.62
C ARG A 24 -10.01 1.71 -39.21
N VAL A 25 -8.96 2.40 -38.77
CA VAL A 25 -7.57 2.09 -39.09
C VAL A 25 -7.35 0.59 -38.87
N PRO A 26 -6.90 -0.17 -39.87
CA PRO A 26 -6.72 -1.60 -39.72
C PRO A 26 -5.73 -1.89 -38.58
N PRO A 27 -5.91 -2.96 -37.78
CA PRO A 27 -5.11 -3.22 -36.56
C PRO A 27 -3.59 -3.22 -36.76
N ARG A 28 -3.12 -3.60 -37.95
CA ARG A 28 -1.69 -3.58 -38.34
C ARG A 28 -1.14 -2.16 -38.55
N ALA A 29 -1.99 -1.21 -38.96
CA ALA A 29 -1.62 0.20 -39.07
C ALA A 29 -1.62 0.90 -37.70
N TRP A 30 -2.52 0.51 -36.79
CA TRP A 30 -2.55 1.02 -35.40
C TRP A 30 -1.27 0.65 -34.62
N ALA A 31 -0.89 -0.63 -34.62
CA ALA A 31 0.30 -1.13 -33.92
C ALA A 31 1.62 -0.57 -34.48
N ARG A 32 1.58 0.01 -35.70
CA ARG A 32 2.70 0.70 -36.35
C ARG A 32 2.63 2.22 -36.21
N SER A 33 1.53 2.77 -35.70
CA SER A 33 1.37 4.21 -35.55
C SER A 33 2.38 4.75 -34.55
N ASP A 34 3.11 5.80 -34.92
CA ASP A 34 4.12 6.39 -34.05
C ASP A 34 3.50 6.92 -32.75
N ARG A 35 2.26 7.44 -32.83
CA ARG A 35 1.51 7.95 -31.65
C ARG A 35 1.19 6.85 -30.64
N ALA A 36 0.58 5.73 -31.06
CA ALA A 36 0.28 4.64 -30.12
C ALA A 36 1.57 4.07 -29.52
N ARG A 37 2.64 4.02 -30.31
CA ARG A 37 3.95 3.57 -29.85
C ARG A 37 4.54 4.49 -28.79
N THR A 38 4.59 5.80 -29.05
CA THR A 38 5.12 6.77 -28.08
C THR A 38 4.31 6.80 -26.79
N THR A 39 2.97 6.71 -26.88
CA THR A 39 2.12 6.63 -25.70
C THR A 39 2.37 5.35 -24.92
N ALA A 40 2.47 4.20 -25.58
CA ALA A 40 2.77 2.94 -24.91
C ALA A 40 4.16 2.93 -24.25
N ILE A 41 5.19 3.53 -24.88
CA ILE A 41 6.50 3.73 -24.24
C ILE A 41 6.35 4.58 -22.99
N GLY A 42 5.61 5.70 -23.07
CA GLY A 42 5.31 6.55 -21.91
C GLY A 42 4.62 5.79 -20.77
N CYS A 43 3.62 4.96 -21.08
CA CYS A 43 2.95 4.12 -20.08
C CYS A 43 3.90 3.09 -19.46
N LEU A 44 4.73 2.42 -20.25
CA LEU A 44 5.71 1.44 -19.75
C LEU A 44 6.75 2.08 -18.83
N LEU A 45 7.25 3.27 -19.18
CA LEU A 45 8.15 4.03 -18.32
C LEU A 45 7.43 4.54 -17.06
N GLY A 46 6.18 4.98 -17.18
CA GLY A 46 5.34 5.35 -16.05
C GLY A 46 5.18 4.22 -15.04
N ILE A 47 4.85 3.01 -15.52
CA ILE A 47 4.77 1.78 -14.71
C ILE A 47 6.11 1.50 -14.01
N ALA A 48 7.22 1.57 -14.74
CA ALA A 48 8.54 1.33 -14.15
C ALA A 48 8.86 2.34 -13.03
N VAL A 49 8.56 3.62 -13.25
CA VAL A 49 8.81 4.69 -12.27
C VAL A 49 7.93 4.56 -11.03
N THR A 50 6.61 4.34 -11.19
CA THR A 50 5.70 4.23 -10.04
C THR A 50 6.09 3.06 -9.14
N HIS A 51 6.43 1.91 -9.72
CA HIS A 51 6.84 0.74 -8.94
C HIS A 51 8.24 0.90 -8.34
N ALA A 52 9.15 1.62 -8.99
CA ALA A 52 10.48 1.91 -8.45
C ALA A 52 10.43 2.77 -7.19
N PHE A 53 9.43 3.65 -7.04
CA PHE A 53 9.25 4.40 -5.79
C PHE A 53 8.84 3.52 -4.61
N GLU A 54 8.09 2.45 -4.86
CA GLU A 54 7.58 1.58 -3.80
C GLU A 54 8.48 0.37 -3.52
N VAL A 55 9.31 -0.06 -4.49
CA VAL A 55 10.01 -1.34 -4.45
C VAL A 55 10.88 -1.53 -3.21
N ALA A 56 11.61 -0.50 -2.77
CA ALA A 56 12.48 -0.58 -1.59
C ALA A 56 11.66 -0.88 -0.33
N SER A 57 10.55 -0.16 -0.13
CA SER A 57 9.66 -0.40 1.00
C SER A 57 9.05 -1.80 0.98
N LYS A 58 8.75 -2.34 -0.22
CA LYS A 58 8.17 -3.67 -0.38
C LYS A 58 9.20 -4.79 -0.24
N LEU A 59 10.45 -4.59 -0.61
CA LEU A 59 11.52 -5.54 -0.33
C LEU A 59 11.73 -5.73 1.17
N ASP A 60 11.57 -4.66 1.97
CA ASP A 60 11.67 -4.73 3.43
C ASP A 60 10.42 -5.36 4.07
N SER A 61 9.21 -4.99 3.61
CA SER A 61 7.96 -5.40 4.27
C SER A 61 7.39 -6.73 3.76
N ALA A 62 7.49 -7.01 2.46
CA ALA A 62 6.92 -8.17 1.80
C ALA A 62 7.80 -8.56 0.59
N PRO A 63 8.95 -9.24 0.83
CA PRO A 63 10.00 -9.42 -0.17
C PRO A 63 9.51 -9.99 -1.51
N TYR A 64 8.55 -10.92 -1.50
CA TYR A 64 8.01 -11.47 -2.73
C TYR A 64 7.27 -10.43 -3.59
N VAL A 65 6.55 -9.49 -2.99
CA VAL A 65 5.92 -8.35 -3.71
C VAL A 65 7.00 -7.44 -4.26
N GLY A 66 8.05 -7.17 -3.47
CA GLY A 66 9.21 -6.41 -3.94
C GLY A 66 9.88 -7.06 -5.15
N VAL A 67 10.04 -8.37 -5.16
CA VAL A 67 10.56 -9.12 -6.32
C VAL A 67 9.61 -9.03 -7.52
N MET A 68 8.30 -9.13 -7.31
CA MET A 68 7.31 -8.91 -8.38
C MET A 68 7.41 -7.50 -8.97
N PHE A 69 7.63 -6.49 -8.14
CA PHE A 69 7.84 -5.10 -8.58
C PHE A 69 9.13 -4.97 -9.37
N LEU A 70 10.24 -5.58 -8.93
CA LEU A 70 11.49 -5.62 -9.72
C LEU A 70 11.28 -6.29 -11.07
N ALA A 71 10.55 -7.40 -11.12
CA ALA A 71 10.22 -8.08 -12.37
C ALA A 71 9.36 -7.20 -13.28
N LEU A 72 8.39 -6.46 -12.72
CA LEU A 72 7.54 -5.53 -13.47
C LEU A 72 8.35 -4.34 -14.01
N ILE A 73 9.23 -3.75 -13.20
CA ILE A 73 10.13 -2.66 -13.60
C ILE A 73 11.05 -3.10 -14.74
N GLY A 74 11.71 -4.25 -14.58
CA GLY A 74 12.59 -4.81 -15.60
C GLY A 74 11.84 -5.16 -16.87
N GLY A 75 10.68 -5.82 -16.75
CA GLY A 75 9.81 -6.19 -17.86
C GLY A 75 9.28 -4.97 -18.62
N ALA A 76 8.79 -3.95 -17.92
CA ALA A 76 8.28 -2.73 -18.52
C ALA A 76 9.39 -1.95 -19.23
N THR A 77 10.58 -1.84 -18.61
CA THR A 77 11.75 -1.21 -19.23
C THR A 77 12.19 -1.94 -20.49
N LEU A 78 12.26 -3.28 -20.44
CA LEU A 78 12.61 -4.10 -21.60
C LEU A 78 11.58 -3.93 -22.73
N LEU A 79 10.29 -4.02 -22.42
CA LEU A 79 9.24 -3.82 -23.42
C LEU A 79 9.27 -2.41 -24.00
N ALA A 80 9.58 -1.38 -23.21
CA ALA A 80 9.73 0.00 -23.68
C ALA A 80 10.90 0.12 -24.68
N LEU A 81 12.05 -0.50 -24.36
CA LEU A 81 13.21 -0.54 -25.26
C LEU A 81 12.92 -1.33 -26.55
N MET A 82 12.29 -2.50 -26.44
CA MET A 82 11.85 -3.29 -27.60
C MET A 82 10.90 -2.49 -28.47
N LEU A 83 9.96 -1.76 -27.87
CA LEU A 83 9.00 -0.93 -28.58
C LEU A 83 9.69 0.27 -29.25
N ALA A 84 10.59 0.97 -28.55
CA ALA A 84 11.39 2.08 -29.09
C ALA A 84 12.23 1.65 -30.31
N ASN A 85 12.88 0.50 -30.21
CA ASN A 85 13.73 -0.06 -31.27
C ASN A 85 12.94 -0.86 -32.33
N ARG A 86 11.60 -0.88 -32.24
CA ARG A 86 10.68 -1.63 -33.13
C ARG A 86 11.00 -3.12 -33.22
N TRP A 87 11.59 -3.70 -32.18
CA TRP A 87 11.98 -5.09 -32.13
C TRP A 87 10.80 -5.99 -31.75
N ARG A 88 10.55 -7.03 -32.57
CA ARG A 88 9.51 -8.07 -32.32
C ARG A 88 8.14 -7.48 -31.92
N LEU A 89 7.68 -6.41 -32.57
CA LEU A 89 6.44 -5.70 -32.24
C LEU A 89 5.21 -6.61 -32.06
N ALA A 90 5.13 -7.71 -32.83
CA ALA A 90 4.05 -8.68 -32.73
C ALA A 90 3.99 -9.43 -31.37
N LEU A 91 5.11 -9.48 -30.64
CA LEU A 91 5.20 -10.05 -29.29
C LEU A 91 5.10 -8.99 -28.20
N VAL A 92 5.57 -7.76 -28.45
CA VAL A 92 5.58 -6.67 -27.46
C VAL A 92 4.17 -6.28 -27.05
N TRP A 93 3.25 -6.10 -28.01
CA TRP A 93 1.85 -5.72 -27.70
C TRP A 93 1.10 -6.73 -26.83
N PRO A 94 1.08 -8.05 -27.13
CA PRO A 94 0.46 -9.03 -26.24
C PRO A 94 1.17 -9.14 -24.90
N ALA A 95 2.50 -9.04 -24.85
CA ALA A 95 3.25 -9.07 -23.59
C ALA A 95 2.92 -7.86 -22.70
N ALA A 96 2.85 -6.66 -23.29
CA ALA A 96 2.45 -5.43 -22.60
C ALA A 96 1.01 -5.51 -22.07
N ALA A 97 0.08 -6.06 -22.87
CA ALA A 97 -1.29 -6.29 -22.44
C ALA A 97 -1.37 -7.26 -21.25
N PHE A 98 -0.65 -8.38 -21.34
CA PHE A 98 -0.64 -9.40 -20.28
C PHE A 98 -0.08 -8.83 -18.99
N MET A 99 1.07 -8.16 -19.07
CA MET A 99 1.74 -7.54 -17.92
C MET A 99 0.88 -6.46 -17.26
N GLY A 100 0.29 -5.56 -18.06
CA GLY A 100 -0.61 -4.53 -17.53
C GLY A 100 -1.86 -5.13 -16.89
N ALA A 101 -2.49 -6.11 -17.55
CA ALA A 101 -3.67 -6.78 -17.00
C ALA A 101 -3.36 -7.56 -15.71
N SER A 102 -2.22 -8.25 -15.64
CA SER A 102 -1.81 -8.97 -14.43
C SER A 102 -1.57 -8.02 -13.26
N SER A 103 -0.98 -6.85 -13.54
CA SER A 103 -0.74 -5.83 -12.51
C SER A 103 -2.05 -5.25 -11.98
N ILE A 104 -3.00 -4.91 -12.86
CA ILE A 104 -4.35 -4.47 -12.47
C ILE A 104 -5.04 -5.53 -11.61
N VAL A 105 -5.01 -6.80 -12.02
CA VAL A 105 -5.61 -7.90 -11.26
C VAL A 105 -4.94 -8.03 -9.89
N ALA A 106 -3.61 -7.96 -9.82
CA ALA A 106 -2.88 -8.00 -8.55
C ALA A 106 -3.25 -6.81 -7.64
N TYR A 107 -3.40 -5.61 -8.20
CA TYR A 107 -3.87 -4.43 -7.45
C TYR A 107 -5.27 -4.66 -6.89
N LEU A 108 -6.23 -5.05 -7.73
CA LEU A 108 -7.60 -5.33 -7.30
C LEU A 108 -7.66 -6.44 -6.24
N TRP A 109 -6.86 -7.49 -6.41
CA TRP A 109 -6.77 -8.59 -5.44
C TRP A 109 -6.21 -8.09 -4.10
N SER A 110 -5.15 -7.28 -4.14
CA SER A 110 -4.53 -6.71 -2.94
C SER A 110 -5.48 -5.77 -2.16
N ARG A 111 -6.28 -4.96 -2.87
CA ARG A 111 -7.22 -4.01 -2.27
C ARG A 111 -8.56 -4.64 -1.88
N GLY A 112 -8.95 -5.75 -2.51
CA GLY A 112 -10.20 -6.47 -2.24
C GLY A 112 -10.06 -7.59 -1.22
N ILE A 113 -9.26 -8.60 -1.56
CA ILE A 113 -9.10 -9.85 -0.79
C ILE A 113 -7.88 -9.77 0.15
N GLY A 114 -6.83 -9.06 -0.28
CA GLY A 114 -5.53 -9.00 0.39
C GLY A 114 -4.54 -10.01 -0.18
N LEU A 115 -3.25 -9.73 0.02
CA LEU A 115 -2.14 -10.63 -0.31
C LEU A 115 -1.28 -10.86 0.95
N PRO A 116 -0.70 -12.05 1.15
CA PRO A 116 0.09 -12.37 2.34
C PRO A 116 1.17 -11.31 2.63
N GLY A 117 1.26 -10.79 3.85
CA GLY A 117 2.26 -9.78 4.23
C GLY A 117 1.97 -8.34 3.77
N ILE A 118 0.88 -8.09 3.03
CA ILE A 118 0.40 -6.74 2.67
C ILE A 118 -1.13 -6.62 2.81
N GLU A 119 -1.77 -7.38 3.71
CA GLU A 119 -3.23 -7.40 3.84
C GLU A 119 -3.80 -6.11 4.43
N ASN A 120 -2.96 -5.18 4.88
CA ASN A 120 -3.39 -3.82 5.20
C ASN A 120 -3.76 -2.98 3.99
N HIS A 121 -3.42 -3.42 2.79
CA HIS A 121 -3.82 -2.73 1.59
C HIS A 121 -5.34 -2.90 1.31
N ILE A 122 -6.02 -3.82 2.03
CA ILE A 122 -7.46 -4.05 1.87
C ILE A 122 -8.25 -2.78 2.17
N GLY A 123 -9.14 -2.39 1.25
CA GLY A 123 -10.01 -1.21 1.38
C GLY A 123 -9.31 0.14 1.12
N HIS A 124 -8.00 0.16 0.93
CA HIS A 124 -7.22 1.37 0.69
C HIS A 124 -7.23 1.74 -0.81
N TRP A 125 -8.37 2.24 -1.27
CA TRP A 125 -8.59 2.60 -2.68
C TRP A 125 -8.01 3.97 -3.05
N ASN A 126 -7.78 4.84 -2.07
CA ASN A 126 -7.29 6.21 -2.27
C ASN A 126 -5.76 6.29 -2.11
N ASP A 127 -5.04 5.49 -2.88
CA ASP A 127 -3.57 5.49 -2.94
C ASP A 127 -3.11 6.25 -4.20
N PRO A 128 -2.44 7.41 -4.08
CA PRO A 128 -2.02 8.21 -5.24
C PRO A 128 -1.07 7.47 -6.18
N LEU A 129 -0.11 6.69 -5.65
CA LEU A 129 0.86 5.98 -6.48
C LEU A 129 0.21 4.77 -7.16
N GLY A 130 -0.60 4.01 -6.43
CA GLY A 130 -1.41 2.92 -6.98
C GLY A 130 -2.39 3.39 -8.05
N THR A 131 -3.04 4.54 -7.85
CA THR A 131 -3.95 5.14 -8.83
C THR A 131 -3.20 5.59 -10.08
N ALA A 132 -2.02 6.22 -9.92
CA ALA A 132 -1.18 6.61 -11.04
C ALA A 132 -0.74 5.37 -11.86
N ALA A 133 -0.31 4.30 -11.19
CA ALA A 133 0.04 3.04 -11.82
C ALA A 133 -1.15 2.45 -12.61
N LEU A 134 -2.35 2.40 -12.01
CA LEU A 134 -3.56 1.92 -12.68
C LEU A 134 -3.89 2.70 -13.96
N VAL A 135 -3.71 4.02 -13.97
CA VAL A 135 -3.95 4.84 -15.17
C VAL A 135 -2.99 4.43 -16.30
N PHE A 136 -1.70 4.26 -15.99
CA PHE A 136 -0.72 3.80 -16.98
C PHE A 136 -1.02 2.38 -17.47
N GLU A 137 -1.35 1.46 -16.57
CA GLU A 137 -1.65 0.06 -16.88
C GLU A 137 -2.93 -0.08 -17.71
N ALA A 138 -4.02 0.60 -17.33
CA ALA A 138 -5.28 0.58 -18.04
C ALA A 138 -5.13 1.19 -19.44
N THR A 139 -4.37 2.29 -19.56
CA THR A 139 -4.05 2.89 -20.85
C THR A 139 -3.23 1.93 -21.71
N LEU A 140 -2.20 1.29 -21.15
CA LEU A 140 -1.36 0.32 -21.87
C LEU A 140 -2.17 -0.89 -22.37
N VAL A 141 -3.05 -1.44 -21.52
CA VAL A 141 -3.95 -2.54 -21.90
C VAL A 141 -4.88 -2.08 -23.03
N GLY A 142 -5.51 -0.91 -22.89
CA GLY A 142 -6.39 -0.32 -23.90
C GLY A 142 -5.71 -0.14 -25.26
N LEU A 143 -4.48 0.37 -25.27
CA LEU A 143 -3.67 0.53 -26.49
C LEU A 143 -3.31 -0.82 -27.14
N SER A 144 -3.21 -1.89 -26.34
CA SER A 144 -2.78 -3.22 -26.77
C SER A 144 -3.93 -4.12 -27.26
N LEU A 145 -5.18 -3.85 -26.86
CA LEU A 145 -6.36 -4.63 -27.26
C LEU A 145 -6.58 -4.78 -28.78
N PRO A 146 -6.39 -3.73 -29.62
CA PRO A 146 -6.51 -3.88 -31.07
C PRO A 146 -5.53 -4.88 -31.68
N ALA A 147 -4.33 -5.02 -31.10
CA ALA A 147 -3.32 -5.98 -31.54
C ALA A 147 -3.68 -7.43 -31.17
N LEU A 148 -4.52 -7.64 -30.15
CA LEU A 148 -4.98 -8.95 -29.67
C LEU A 148 -6.19 -9.50 -30.44
N ARG A 149 -7.10 -8.62 -30.89
CA ARG A 149 -8.41 -8.95 -31.49
C ARG A 149 -8.42 -9.87 -32.73
N LYS A 150 -7.27 -10.21 -33.33
CA LYS A 150 -7.19 -11.15 -34.47
C LYS A 150 -6.12 -12.24 -34.33
N ARG A 151 -5.47 -12.40 -33.16
CA ARG A 151 -4.52 -13.52 -32.93
C ARG A 151 -5.21 -14.76 -32.32
N THR A 152 -6.45 -14.63 -31.88
CA THR A 152 -7.32 -15.66 -31.31
C THR A 152 -7.81 -16.75 -32.29
N LEU A 153 -7.35 -16.78 -33.54
CA LEU A 153 -7.69 -17.83 -34.51
C LEU A 153 -6.51 -18.67 -35.03
N ARG A 154 -5.28 -18.47 -34.53
CA ARG A 154 -4.14 -19.35 -34.80
C ARG A 154 -3.21 -19.43 -33.60
N PHE A 155 -3.68 -20.03 -32.52
CA PHE A 155 -2.81 -20.64 -31.53
C PHE A 155 -3.34 -22.05 -31.28
N SER A 156 -2.63 -23.05 -31.80
CA SER A 156 -2.78 -24.42 -31.29
C SER A 156 -2.52 -24.39 -29.79
N THR A 157 -3.36 -25.12 -29.05
CA THR A 157 -3.44 -25.29 -27.59
C THR A 157 -2.13 -25.65 -26.86
N ALA A 158 -1.00 -25.74 -27.56
CA ALA A 158 0.28 -26.22 -27.04
C ALA A 158 1.15 -25.16 -26.35
N THR A 159 0.91 -23.85 -26.53
CA THR A 159 1.83 -22.80 -26.00
C THR A 159 1.35 -22.12 -24.71
N THR A 160 0.11 -22.33 -24.27
CA THR A 160 -0.46 -21.69 -23.06
C THR A 160 0.10 -22.26 -21.75
N PHE A 161 0.75 -23.43 -21.78
CA PHE A 161 1.22 -24.10 -20.57
C PHE A 161 2.61 -23.67 -20.07
N LEU A 162 3.46 -23.09 -20.91
CA LEU A 162 4.85 -22.74 -20.50
C LEU A 162 4.96 -21.39 -19.78
N ALA A 163 4.02 -20.45 -19.96
CA ALA A 163 3.99 -19.19 -19.22
C ALA A 163 3.22 -19.28 -17.89
N SER A 164 2.25 -20.20 -17.82
CA SER A 164 1.50 -20.51 -16.59
C SER A 164 2.33 -21.34 -15.61
N GLY A 165 3.25 -22.17 -16.13
CA GLY A 165 4.12 -23.02 -15.33
C GLY A 165 5.08 -22.26 -14.42
N LEU A 166 5.55 -21.06 -14.77
CA LEU A 166 6.46 -20.31 -13.88
C LEU A 166 5.74 -19.59 -12.73
N VAL A 167 4.47 -19.21 -12.92
CA VAL A 167 3.67 -18.57 -11.85
C VAL A 167 3.07 -19.63 -10.91
N VAL A 168 2.79 -20.84 -11.40
CA VAL A 168 2.27 -21.94 -10.58
C VAL A 168 3.38 -22.80 -9.96
N ALA A 169 4.54 -23.01 -10.62
CA ALA A 169 5.66 -23.73 -10.02
C ALA A 169 6.40 -22.92 -8.93
N GLY A 170 6.42 -21.59 -9.03
CA GLY A 170 6.85 -20.72 -7.93
C GLY A 170 5.90 -20.78 -6.72
N LEU A 171 4.63 -21.16 -6.94
CA LEU A 171 3.62 -21.30 -5.90
C LEU A 171 3.59 -22.70 -5.26
N MET A 172 4.30 -23.69 -5.81
CA MET A 172 4.25 -25.10 -5.38
C MET A 172 5.58 -25.62 -4.80
N LEU A 173 6.65 -24.84 -4.79
CA LEU A 173 7.92 -25.21 -4.15
C LEU A 173 8.07 -24.74 -2.69
N THR A 174 7.01 -24.20 -2.09
CA THR A 174 6.92 -24.01 -0.63
C THR A 174 5.73 -24.81 -0.09
N GLY A 175 5.84 -26.13 -0.15
CA GLY A 175 5.02 -27.01 0.65
C GLY A 175 5.51 -27.02 2.10
N GLY A 176 4.68 -26.53 3.01
CA GLY A 176 4.85 -26.71 4.46
C GLY A 176 4.62 -25.43 5.26
N GLY A 177 3.36 -25.09 5.51
CA GLY A 177 2.99 -24.02 6.45
C GLY A 177 1.58 -23.55 6.22
N ASP A 178 0.67 -24.00 7.09
CA ASP A 178 -0.76 -23.81 7.00
C ASP A 178 -1.20 -22.38 6.65
N ALA A 179 -2.02 -22.29 5.61
CA ALA A 179 -2.84 -21.13 5.35
C ALA A 179 -3.76 -20.90 6.56
N HIS A 180 -3.83 -19.66 7.06
CA HIS A 180 -5.06 -18.89 7.29
C HIS A 180 -4.78 -17.61 8.10
N GLY A 181 -4.96 -16.45 7.46
CA GLY A 181 -5.67 -15.33 8.09
C GLY A 181 -4.89 -14.14 8.69
N GLY A 182 -4.27 -13.33 7.84
CA GLY A 182 -4.33 -11.86 7.89
C GLY A 182 -3.18 -11.12 8.57
N GLY A 183 -2.12 -10.80 7.84
CA GLY A 183 -1.17 -9.77 8.22
C GLY A 183 -1.77 -8.36 8.14
N GLY A 184 -2.04 -7.72 9.27
CA GLY A 184 -2.27 -6.27 9.28
C GLY A 184 -0.96 -5.58 8.92
N GLY A 185 -0.67 -5.41 7.63
CA GLY A 185 0.50 -4.67 7.20
C GLY A 185 0.44 -3.19 7.58
N HIS A 186 1.55 -2.51 7.35
CA HIS A 186 1.79 -1.16 7.84
C HIS A 186 1.77 -0.22 6.64
N GLU A 187 0.77 0.66 6.57
CA GLU A 187 0.83 1.82 5.67
C GLU A 187 1.45 2.97 6.48
N GLY A 188 2.51 3.57 5.93
CA GLY A 188 3.27 4.62 6.60
C GLY A 188 2.42 5.88 6.79
N MET A 189 2.65 6.57 7.92
CA MET A 189 2.20 7.94 8.16
C MET A 189 2.35 8.84 6.93
N ASP A 190 1.29 9.55 6.54
CA ASP A 190 1.35 10.55 5.47
C ASP A 190 1.26 11.97 6.05
N ILE A 191 2.39 12.47 6.56
CA ILE A 191 2.50 13.87 7.02
C ILE A 191 2.32 14.84 5.86
N ASP A 192 2.73 14.45 4.66
CA ASP A 192 2.81 15.36 3.52
C ASP A 192 1.42 15.60 2.90
N ALA A 193 0.51 14.62 3.01
CA ALA A 193 -0.92 14.80 2.71
C ALA A 193 -1.71 15.47 3.86
N ALA A 194 -1.16 15.59 5.06
CA ALA A 194 -1.85 16.23 6.17
C ALA A 194 -1.95 17.75 5.96
N THR A 195 -3.15 18.29 6.13
CA THR A 195 -3.38 19.74 6.12
C THR A 195 -2.60 20.42 7.26
N ARG A 196 -2.37 21.74 7.14
CA ARG A 196 -1.70 22.50 8.22
C ARG A 196 -2.41 22.41 9.56
N SER A 197 -3.75 22.36 9.56
CA SER A 197 -4.56 22.19 10.79
C SER A 197 -4.29 20.84 11.42
N GLN A 198 -4.34 19.76 10.62
CA GLN A 198 -4.04 18.40 11.10
C GLN A 198 -2.61 18.29 11.65
N GLN A 199 -1.63 18.89 10.97
CA GLN A 199 -0.26 18.95 11.50
C GLN A 199 -0.17 19.73 12.82
N ALA A 200 -0.94 20.82 12.97
CA ALA A 200 -0.98 21.59 14.21
C ALA A 200 -1.61 20.80 15.37
N GLU A 201 -2.72 20.12 15.12
CA GLU A 201 -3.38 19.24 16.10
C GLU A 201 -2.46 18.10 16.56
N ALA A 202 -1.80 17.43 15.61
CA ALA A 202 -0.83 16.39 15.93
C ALA A 202 0.35 16.95 16.73
N ARG A 203 0.88 18.13 16.37
CA ARG A 203 1.93 18.79 17.18
C ARG A 203 1.45 19.10 18.59
N GLN A 204 0.21 19.57 18.76
CA GLN A 204 -0.35 19.87 20.09
C GLN A 204 -0.45 18.62 20.95
N LEU A 205 -0.98 17.51 20.40
CA LEU A 205 -1.04 16.24 21.10
C LEU A 205 0.37 15.74 21.46
N MET A 206 1.32 15.78 20.53
CA MET A 206 2.72 15.38 20.74
C MET A 206 3.37 16.17 21.88
N VAL A 207 3.25 17.50 21.87
CA VAL A 207 3.82 18.38 22.90
C VAL A 207 3.16 18.12 24.26
N ALA A 208 1.83 18.03 24.30
CA ALA A 208 1.10 17.81 25.54
C ALA A 208 1.43 16.45 26.17
N ALA A 209 1.46 15.38 25.36
CA ALA A 209 1.79 14.04 25.85
C ALA A 209 3.25 13.95 26.30
N THR A 210 4.18 14.56 25.56
CA THR A 210 5.61 14.59 25.95
C THR A 210 5.83 15.37 27.24
N ALA A 211 5.16 16.52 27.40
CA ALA A 211 5.24 17.32 28.61
C ALA A 211 4.66 16.56 29.81
N ASN A 212 3.49 15.94 29.64
CA ASN A 212 2.87 15.10 30.66
C ASN A 212 3.77 13.90 31.04
N ALA A 213 4.38 13.25 30.05
CA ALA A 213 5.27 12.13 30.28
C ALA A 213 6.50 12.54 31.11
N ARG A 214 7.14 13.67 30.77
CA ARG A 214 8.26 14.20 31.56
C ARG A 214 7.88 14.53 33.00
N GLN A 215 6.67 15.04 33.20
CA GLN A 215 6.19 15.45 34.52
C GLN A 215 5.76 14.24 35.39
N ARG A 216 5.00 13.30 34.82
CA ARG A 216 4.37 12.21 35.59
C ARG A 216 5.16 10.92 35.58
N PHE A 217 5.99 10.70 34.56
CA PHE A 217 6.73 9.46 34.33
C PHE A 217 8.24 9.72 34.17
N PRO A 218 8.90 10.49 35.07
CA PRO A 218 10.34 10.71 34.99
C PRO A 218 11.15 9.42 35.23
N THR A 219 10.55 8.44 35.89
CA THR A 219 11.11 7.10 36.14
C THR A 219 10.04 6.03 35.94
N PHE A 220 10.48 4.78 35.77
CA PHE A 220 9.58 3.64 35.70
C PHE A 220 8.76 3.47 37.00
N ASP A 221 9.37 3.70 38.17
CA ASP A 221 8.67 3.64 39.46
C ASP A 221 7.57 4.70 39.58
N ALA A 222 7.79 5.90 39.02
CA ALA A 222 6.75 6.93 38.97
C ALA A 222 5.55 6.49 38.11
N ALA A 223 5.80 5.80 37.00
CA ALA A 223 4.73 5.20 36.21
C ALA A 223 3.99 4.09 36.97
N ARG A 224 4.70 3.23 37.70
CA ARG A 224 4.06 2.20 38.55
C ARG A 224 3.21 2.83 39.65
N ALA A 225 3.71 3.86 40.33
CA ALA A 225 2.96 4.62 41.33
C ALA A 225 1.73 5.33 40.74
N ALA A 226 1.78 5.69 39.45
CA ALA A 226 0.64 6.23 38.71
C ALA A 226 -0.35 5.15 38.20
N GLY A 227 -0.16 3.88 38.57
CA GLY A 227 -1.08 2.78 38.26
C GLY A 227 -0.83 2.09 36.92
N TYR A 228 0.37 2.20 36.34
CA TYR A 228 0.76 1.41 35.18
C TYR A 228 1.40 0.09 35.61
N GLU A 229 0.86 -1.01 35.09
CA GLU A 229 1.24 -2.37 35.49
C GLU A 229 1.56 -3.24 34.27
N PHE A 230 2.32 -4.30 34.46
CA PHE A 230 2.57 -5.32 33.43
C PHE A 230 1.28 -6.09 33.13
N ALA A 231 0.51 -5.57 32.17
CA ALA A 231 -0.76 -6.13 31.73
C ALA A 231 -0.96 -5.87 30.22
N PRO A 232 -1.55 -6.81 29.48
CA PRO A 232 -2.06 -8.10 29.95
C PRO A 232 -0.98 -9.17 30.18
N ARG A 233 0.25 -8.94 29.69
CA ARG A 233 1.39 -9.83 29.94
C ARG A 233 2.08 -9.46 31.25
N SER A 234 2.34 -10.44 32.11
CA SER A 234 2.99 -10.24 33.40
C SER A 234 4.46 -9.82 33.26
N PHE A 235 5.06 -9.36 34.35
CA PHE A 235 6.49 -9.04 34.41
C PHE A 235 7.35 -10.25 33.98
N GLU A 236 7.06 -11.45 34.50
CA GLU A 236 7.78 -12.67 34.16
C GLU A 236 7.78 -12.98 32.65
N GLN A 237 6.73 -12.59 31.94
CA GLN A 237 6.63 -12.78 30.49
C GLN A 237 7.37 -11.71 29.68
N GLN A 238 7.79 -10.61 30.33
CA GLN A 238 8.43 -9.46 29.69
C GLN A 238 9.85 -9.19 30.21
N LYS A 239 10.27 -9.77 31.33
CA LYS A 239 11.53 -9.42 32.03
C LYS A 239 12.78 -9.58 31.17
N ASP A 240 12.78 -10.54 30.25
CA ASP A 240 13.89 -10.83 29.34
C ASP A 240 13.72 -10.12 27.97
N LEU A 241 12.72 -9.24 27.83
CA LEU A 241 12.50 -8.45 26.62
C LEU A 241 13.19 -7.09 26.74
N ASP A 242 13.66 -6.59 25.60
CA ASP A 242 14.26 -5.26 25.48
C ASP A 242 13.21 -4.15 25.69
N TYR A 243 11.97 -4.40 25.28
CA TYR A 243 10.89 -3.42 25.38
C TYR A 243 9.71 -3.89 26.21
N TRP A 244 9.46 -3.16 27.29
CA TRP A 244 8.39 -3.40 28.25
C TRP A 244 7.16 -2.57 27.93
N HIS A 245 6.00 -3.23 27.97
CA HIS A 245 4.70 -2.59 27.91
C HIS A 245 4.00 -2.67 29.26
N VAL A 246 3.60 -1.50 29.76
CA VAL A 246 2.78 -1.36 30.96
C VAL A 246 1.48 -0.62 30.63
N THR A 247 0.39 -1.05 31.24
CA THR A 247 -0.97 -0.58 30.95
C THR A 247 -1.60 -0.04 32.22
N ASN A 248 -2.34 1.06 32.08
CA ASN A 248 -3.22 1.57 33.13
C ASN A 248 -4.66 1.15 32.82
N ASN A 249 -5.19 0.17 33.56
CA ASN A 249 -6.54 -0.37 33.33
C ASN A 249 -7.66 0.64 33.61
N SER A 250 -7.41 1.67 34.43
CA SER A 250 -8.39 2.73 34.66
C SER A 250 -8.52 3.64 33.44
N HIS A 251 -7.40 3.96 32.79
CA HIS A 251 -7.37 4.76 31.56
C HIS A 251 -8.04 3.99 30.42
N LEU A 252 -7.72 2.70 30.27
CA LEU A 252 -8.32 1.84 29.25
C LEU A 252 -9.88 1.80 29.29
N LYS A 253 -10.49 2.10 30.44
CA LYS A 253 -11.94 2.04 30.67
C LYS A 253 -12.60 3.41 30.81
N ASP A 254 -11.84 4.50 30.83
CA ASP A 254 -12.39 5.85 31.11
C ASP A 254 -13.05 6.51 29.90
N LYS A 255 -12.99 5.86 28.73
CA LYS A 255 -13.60 6.27 27.46
C LYS A 255 -13.04 7.58 26.89
N ARG A 256 -11.85 8.01 27.32
CA ARG A 256 -11.18 9.20 26.80
C ARG A 256 -10.17 8.81 25.74
N ASP A 257 -10.53 9.00 24.47
CA ASP A 257 -9.57 8.73 23.39
C ASP A 257 -8.54 9.86 23.29
N LEU A 258 -7.27 9.50 23.08
CA LEU A 258 -6.17 10.46 22.82
C LEU A 258 -5.99 11.55 23.90
N ASP A 259 -6.30 11.26 25.18
CA ASP A 259 -6.02 12.20 26.28
C ASP A 259 -4.51 12.17 26.61
N PRO A 260 -3.74 13.22 26.28
CA PRO A 260 -2.29 13.24 26.52
C PRO A 260 -1.90 13.08 27.99
N LYS A 261 -2.84 13.33 28.92
CA LYS A 261 -2.62 13.20 30.36
C LYS A 261 -2.86 11.78 30.88
N ARG A 262 -3.51 10.94 30.09
CA ARG A 262 -4.01 9.62 30.48
C ARG A 262 -3.80 8.56 29.38
N PRO A 263 -2.57 8.35 28.88
CA PRO A 263 -2.34 7.28 27.91
C PRO A 263 -2.70 5.92 28.51
N GLU A 264 -3.25 5.01 27.70
CA GLU A 264 -3.66 3.69 28.18
C GLU A 264 -2.47 2.78 28.45
N SER A 265 -1.37 2.96 27.70
CA SER A 265 -0.11 2.25 27.96
C SER A 265 1.12 3.13 27.77
N LEU A 266 2.21 2.70 28.39
CA LEU A 266 3.55 3.26 28.20
C LEU A 266 4.48 2.14 27.73
N MET A 267 5.46 2.50 26.91
CA MET A 267 6.51 1.61 26.43
C MET A 267 7.85 2.08 26.96
N TYR A 268 8.58 1.18 27.62
CA TYR A 268 9.90 1.43 28.16
C TYR A 268 10.94 0.56 27.46
N TRP A 269 12.13 1.09 27.25
CA TRP A 269 13.31 0.31 26.90
C TRP A 269 14.01 -0.13 28.19
N ASN A 270 14.10 -1.44 28.37
CA ASN A 270 14.87 -2.09 29.42
C ASN A 270 16.32 -2.22 28.96
N ASN A 271 17.16 -1.27 29.34
CA ASN A 271 18.57 -1.22 28.98
C ASN A 271 19.47 -2.12 29.85
N GLY A 272 18.91 -2.98 30.71
CA GLY A 272 19.68 -3.86 31.59
C GLY A 272 20.27 -3.19 32.85
N ASP A 273 20.49 -1.87 32.83
CA ASP A 273 21.10 -1.12 33.95
C ASP A 273 20.17 -0.85 35.14
N GLY A 274 18.98 -1.48 35.16
CA GLY A 274 17.95 -1.25 36.17
C GLY A 274 17.29 0.13 36.08
N ARG A 275 17.50 0.89 35.00
CA ARG A 275 16.89 2.22 34.78
C ARG A 275 16.17 2.32 33.43
N PRO A 276 15.00 1.65 33.28
CA PRO A 276 14.27 1.65 32.03
C PRO A 276 13.92 3.05 31.54
N GLN A 277 14.08 3.29 30.24
CA GLN A 277 13.86 4.59 29.61
C GLN A 277 12.50 4.65 28.92
N LEU A 278 11.73 5.72 29.13
CA LEU A 278 10.44 5.88 28.48
C LEU A 278 10.61 6.18 26.97
N MET A 279 10.01 5.33 26.14
CA MET A 279 10.13 5.38 24.68
C MET A 279 8.88 5.94 24.02
N ALA A 280 7.69 5.54 24.48
CA ALA A 280 6.43 5.96 23.88
C ALA A 280 5.27 6.00 24.87
N ALA A 281 4.29 6.84 24.56
CA ALA A 281 2.92 6.73 25.04
C ALA A 281 2.10 6.00 23.97
N VAL A 282 1.22 5.10 24.40
CA VAL A 282 0.39 4.30 23.50
C VAL A 282 -1.05 4.57 23.82
N PHE A 283 -1.78 5.07 22.83
CA PHE A 283 -3.21 5.34 22.95
C PHE A 283 -4.01 4.17 22.39
N ARG A 284 -5.09 3.79 23.07
CA ARG A 284 -5.91 2.63 22.70
C ARG A 284 -7.37 3.01 22.52
N VAL A 285 -7.99 2.44 21.49
CA VAL A 285 -9.41 2.64 21.17
C VAL A 285 -10.05 1.27 20.93
N PRO A 286 -11.25 0.97 21.46
CA PRO A 286 -11.93 -0.30 21.20
C PRO A 286 -12.06 -0.60 19.71
N THR A 287 -11.80 -1.84 19.29
CA THR A 287 -11.76 -2.21 17.86
C THR A 287 -13.04 -1.85 17.10
N ARG A 288 -14.20 -1.91 17.77
CA ARG A 288 -15.52 -1.59 17.20
C ARG A 288 -15.81 -0.09 17.07
N LYS A 289 -15.05 0.78 17.75
CA LYS A 289 -15.24 2.24 17.70
C LYS A 289 -14.47 2.80 16.50
N PRO A 290 -15.02 3.75 15.71
CA PRO A 290 -14.26 4.43 14.66
C PRO A 290 -12.96 5.05 15.20
N ASN A 291 -11.93 5.15 14.35
CA ASN A 291 -10.69 5.80 14.73
C ASN A 291 -10.94 7.30 14.98
N PRO A 292 -10.42 7.88 16.07
CA PRO A 292 -10.34 9.32 16.22
C PRO A 292 -9.64 9.97 15.01
N VAL A 293 -10.19 11.09 14.54
CA VAL A 293 -9.75 11.79 13.32
C VAL A 293 -8.72 12.89 13.61
N LEU A 294 -8.34 13.07 14.87
CA LEU A 294 -7.34 14.06 15.28
C LEU A 294 -6.05 13.88 14.48
N GLY A 295 -5.51 14.95 13.91
CA GLY A 295 -4.27 14.90 13.13
C GLY A 295 -4.36 14.18 11.78
N GLY A 296 -5.55 13.76 11.35
CA GLY A 296 -5.81 13.20 10.01
C GLY A 296 -4.89 12.02 9.67
N PRO A 297 -4.21 12.03 8.52
CA PRO A 297 -3.39 10.91 8.06
C PRO A 297 -2.09 10.69 8.86
N ILE A 298 -1.80 11.56 9.83
CA ILE A 298 -0.61 11.46 10.70
C ILE A 298 -0.78 10.37 11.76
N LEU A 299 -1.98 10.29 12.36
CA LEU A 299 -2.29 9.34 13.42
C LEU A 299 -2.76 8.02 12.83
N GLN A 300 -1.91 7.02 12.96
CA GLN A 300 -2.15 5.70 12.40
C GLN A 300 -2.52 4.70 13.48
N TRP A 301 -3.55 3.90 13.19
CA TRP A 301 -4.13 2.94 14.12
C TRP A 301 -3.92 1.53 13.61
N HIS A 302 -3.40 0.65 14.46
CA HIS A 302 -3.17 -0.74 14.11
C HIS A 302 -3.68 -1.69 15.21
N LEU A 303 -3.80 -2.97 14.87
CA LEU A 303 -4.23 -4.03 15.77
C LEU A 303 -3.09 -5.00 16.00
N HIS A 304 -2.85 -5.36 17.26
CA HIS A 304 -2.02 -6.53 17.55
C HIS A 304 -2.84 -7.80 17.41
N ARG A 305 -2.15 -8.88 17.02
CA ARG A 305 -2.68 -10.24 17.13
C ARG A 305 -2.08 -10.90 18.36
N ASN A 306 -2.90 -11.69 19.06
CA ASN A 306 -2.36 -12.56 20.09
C ASN A 306 -1.61 -13.76 19.46
N SER A 307 -0.96 -14.57 20.29
CA SER A 307 -0.23 -15.78 19.85
C SER A 307 -1.08 -16.81 19.10
N LYS A 308 -2.41 -16.71 19.18
CA LYS A 308 -3.38 -17.54 18.45
C LYS A 308 -3.92 -16.87 17.18
N GLY A 309 -3.28 -15.77 16.74
CA GLY A 309 -3.66 -15.01 15.56
C GLY A 309 -4.95 -14.18 15.71
N ARG A 310 -5.59 -14.13 16.88
CA ARG A 310 -6.84 -13.35 17.06
C ARG A 310 -6.53 -11.86 17.22
N LEU A 311 -7.29 -11.01 16.52
CA LEU A 311 -7.19 -9.56 16.65
C LEU A 311 -7.47 -9.11 18.09
N GLY A 312 -6.70 -8.12 18.54
CA GLY A 312 -6.87 -7.47 19.82
C GLY A 312 -8.23 -6.79 19.96
N ARG A 313 -8.68 -6.64 21.21
CA ARG A 313 -9.92 -5.92 21.53
C ARG A 313 -9.81 -4.40 21.35
N TYR A 314 -8.58 -3.91 21.21
CA TYR A 314 -8.26 -2.50 21.06
C TYR A 314 -7.32 -2.31 19.87
N LYS A 315 -7.61 -1.28 19.08
CA LYS A 315 -6.68 -0.63 18.16
C LYS A 315 -5.77 0.28 18.96
N MET A 316 -4.56 0.51 18.47
CA MET A 316 -3.62 1.39 19.14
C MET A 316 -2.79 2.23 18.18
N THR A 317 -2.25 3.31 18.72
CA THR A 317 -1.29 4.18 18.04
C THR A 317 -0.15 4.53 18.99
N HIS A 318 1.08 4.53 18.48
CA HIS A 318 2.27 4.87 19.24
C HIS A 318 2.61 6.34 19.03
N LEU A 319 2.86 7.05 20.13
CA LEU A 319 3.47 8.36 20.13
C LEU A 319 4.85 8.25 20.77
N TRP A 320 5.88 8.20 19.94
CA TRP A 320 7.28 8.13 20.34
C TRP A 320 7.74 9.46 20.95
N MET A 321 8.51 9.38 22.04
CA MET A 321 9.00 10.53 22.80
C MET A 321 10.15 11.26 22.08
N LEU A 322 9.90 11.69 20.84
CA LEU A 322 10.84 12.34 19.93
C LEU A 322 10.32 13.73 19.52
N PRO A 323 11.21 14.71 19.29
CA PRO A 323 10.80 16.11 19.12
C PRO A 323 10.26 16.45 17.72
N ARG A 324 10.53 15.60 16.73
CA ARG A 324 10.11 15.84 15.34
C ARG A 324 8.83 15.06 15.07
N LEU A 325 7.86 15.73 14.44
CA LEU A 325 6.55 15.15 14.14
C LEU A 325 6.64 13.81 13.39
N ARG A 326 7.50 13.74 12.37
CA ARG A 326 7.73 12.51 11.57
C ARG A 326 8.30 11.36 12.37
N ASP A 327 9.13 11.65 13.37
CA ASP A 327 9.71 10.61 14.22
C ASP A 327 8.72 10.22 15.34
N ALA A 328 8.00 11.19 15.91
CA ALA A 328 7.06 10.98 17.01
C ALA A 328 5.86 10.10 16.62
N TYR A 329 5.36 10.22 15.40
CA TYR A 329 4.19 9.46 14.93
C TYR A 329 4.59 8.24 14.06
N SER A 330 5.88 7.89 14.02
CA SER A 330 6.37 6.79 13.18
C SER A 330 5.62 5.49 13.47
N MET A 331 5.26 4.76 12.41
CA MET A 331 4.48 3.53 12.53
C MET A 331 5.24 2.40 13.23
N SER A 332 6.55 2.36 13.01
CA SER A 332 7.48 1.51 13.75
C SER A 332 8.36 2.37 14.64
N MET A 333 8.97 1.73 15.64
CA MET A 333 9.94 2.39 16.51
C MET A 333 11.07 3.00 15.67
N PRO A 334 11.36 4.31 15.79
CA PRO A 334 12.45 4.98 15.10
C PRO A 334 13.84 4.57 15.62
N THR A 335 14.26 3.32 15.46
CA THR A 335 15.48 2.75 16.06
C THR A 335 16.71 3.62 15.83
N LYS A 336 16.98 4.02 14.57
CA LYS A 336 18.10 4.93 14.23
C LYS A 336 18.05 6.30 14.89
N ARG A 337 16.87 6.76 15.30
CA ARG A 337 16.69 8.04 16.02
C ARG A 337 16.87 7.86 17.52
N PHE A 338 16.41 6.74 18.05
CA PHE A 338 16.64 6.38 19.43
C PHE A 338 18.10 6.01 19.72
N GLN A 339 18.82 5.34 18.81
CA GLN A 339 20.25 5.05 18.97
C GLN A 339 21.13 6.30 19.10
N ARG A 340 20.78 7.38 18.41
CA ARG A 340 21.47 8.68 18.59
C ARG A 340 21.21 9.32 19.96
N ARG A 341 20.16 8.89 20.65
CA ARG A 341 19.79 9.36 21.98
C ARG A 341 20.25 8.39 23.09
N PHE A 342 20.41 7.12 22.75
CA PHE A 342 20.67 6.00 23.62
C PHE A 342 21.73 5.11 22.96
N GLU A 343 23.00 5.25 23.34
CA GLU A 343 24.15 4.69 22.61
C GLU A 343 24.14 3.15 22.47
N ASP A 344 23.33 2.43 23.27
CA ASP A 344 23.29 0.96 23.31
C ASP A 344 21.94 0.34 22.90
N LEU A 345 21.07 1.11 22.24
CA LEU A 345 19.75 0.60 21.88
C LEU A 345 19.83 -0.45 20.75
N PRO A 346 19.30 -1.67 20.95
CA PRO A 346 19.43 -2.76 19.98
C PRO A 346 18.69 -2.48 18.67
N ASP A 347 19.32 -2.83 17.54
CA ASP A 347 18.78 -2.65 16.19
C ASP A 347 17.43 -3.38 15.99
N ASN A 348 17.30 -4.58 16.58
CA ASN A 348 16.13 -5.45 16.48
C ASN A 348 15.72 -5.99 17.86
N GLY A 349 15.56 -5.09 18.83
CA GLY A 349 15.18 -5.50 20.19
C GLY A 349 13.82 -6.23 20.22
N SER A 350 13.77 -7.25 21.07
CA SER A 350 12.57 -8.02 21.38
C SER A 350 11.59 -7.18 22.20
N GLY A 351 10.33 -7.12 21.77
CA GLY A 351 9.30 -6.35 22.45
C GLY A 351 8.06 -7.20 22.69
N ALA A 352 7.40 -6.97 23.82
CA ALA A 352 6.07 -7.52 24.00
C ALA A 352 5.10 -6.80 23.07
N GLY A 353 4.45 -7.52 22.15
CA GLY A 353 3.20 -7.04 21.59
C GLY A 353 2.19 -6.88 22.74
N ALA A 354 1.65 -5.66 22.88
CA ALA A 354 0.59 -5.30 23.82
C ALA A 354 -0.59 -6.28 23.88
#